data_AF-Q887B7-F1
#
_entry.id   AF-Q887B7-F1
#
_cell.length_a   1.000
_cell.length_b   1.000
_cell.length_c   1.000
_cell.angle_alpha   90.00
_cell.angle_beta   90.00
_cell.angle_gamma   90.00
#
_symmetry.space_group_name_H-M   'P 1'
#
loop_
_entity.id
_entity.type
_entity.pdbx_description
1 polymer ?
#
loop_
_entity_poly.entity_id
_entity_poly.type
_entity_poly.pdbx_seq_one_letter_code
_entity_poly.pdbx_strand_id
1 'polypeptide(L)'
;MSALCLRKVDPLLAKVSRELGAGQCLSFSAKGQQAELTLLPLIASDETPAKGVWLNTAVGALCLSDAEALLSLLGDIPLTLGGEQQAWYWQFFNQRLSPTIADLLAPVEPLPQACAELTVGCRIQVRLADQQVHAHLHATPETLLTLLRSAAWQARLKPLDERWSISTPLILGELSLTLEQLASLRPGDVLLPANCKFDSAGQGFLTLAGRQWAAQTDSQDQHLLLRLSHEEHSHHEY
;
A
#
# COMPACT_ATOMS: atom_id res chain seq x y z
N MET A 1 -27.93 -14.39 9.95
CA MET A 1 -27.08 -13.23 9.59
C MET A 1 -27.08 -13.12 8.07
N SER A 2 -27.50 -11.98 7.51
CA SER A 2 -27.38 -11.73 6.07
C SER A 2 -25.89 -11.60 5.73
N ALA A 3 -25.39 -12.34 4.75
CA ALA A 3 -24.00 -12.22 4.34
C ALA A 3 -23.74 -10.79 3.85
N LEU A 4 -22.69 -10.15 4.38
CA LEU A 4 -22.25 -8.84 3.90
C LEU A 4 -21.94 -8.96 2.41
N CYS A 5 -22.76 -8.31 1.57
CA CYS A 5 -22.56 -8.27 0.13
C CYS A 5 -21.44 -7.28 -0.17
N LEU A 6 -20.20 -7.75 -0.09
CA LEU A 6 -19.03 -6.94 -0.40
C LEU A 6 -18.95 -6.74 -1.92
N ARG A 7 -18.60 -5.52 -2.35
CA ARG A 7 -18.32 -5.26 -3.77
C ARG A 7 -17.24 -6.21 -4.27
N LYS A 8 -17.43 -6.77 -5.48
CA LYS A 8 -16.36 -7.48 -6.16
C LYS A 8 -15.28 -6.47 -6.52
N VAL A 9 -14.07 -6.70 -6.03
CA VAL A 9 -12.89 -5.94 -6.43
C VAL A 9 -12.17 -6.74 -7.50
N ASP A 10 -11.85 -6.09 -8.61
CA ASP A 10 -11.03 -6.70 -9.65
C ASP A 10 -9.69 -7.20 -9.05
N PRO A 11 -9.29 -8.46 -9.29
CA PRO A 11 -8.05 -9.01 -8.72
C PRO A 11 -6.79 -8.22 -9.06
N LEU A 12 -6.73 -7.62 -10.24
CA LEU A 12 -5.60 -6.85 -10.73
C LEU A 12 -5.52 -5.49 -10.05
N LEU A 13 -6.67 -4.80 -9.93
CA LEU A 13 -6.79 -3.57 -9.15
C LEU A 13 -6.39 -3.80 -7.69
N ALA A 14 -6.82 -4.91 -7.10
CA ALA A 14 -6.44 -5.28 -5.74
C ALA A 14 -4.94 -5.51 -5.62
N LYS A 15 -4.30 -6.11 -6.63
CA LYS A 15 -2.85 -6.34 -6.64
C LYS A 15 -2.07 -5.02 -6.74
N VAL A 16 -2.41 -4.16 -7.70
CA VAL A 16 -1.83 -2.80 -7.83
C VAL A 16 -1.96 -2.03 -6.52
N SER A 17 -3.16 -2.05 -5.92
CA SER A 17 -3.42 -1.31 -4.68
C SER A 17 -2.58 -1.80 -3.51
N ARG A 18 -2.31 -3.11 -3.41
CA ARG A 18 -1.43 -3.66 -2.36
C ARG A 18 0.03 -3.24 -2.57
N GLU A 19 0.54 -3.30 -3.79
CA GLU A 19 1.91 -2.90 -4.10
C GLU A 19 2.12 -1.39 -3.87
N LEU A 20 1.17 -0.55 -4.31
CA LEU A 20 1.25 0.90 -4.10
C LEU A 20 0.93 1.33 -2.67
N GLY A 21 0.13 0.57 -1.92
CA GLY A 21 -0.35 0.95 -0.59
C GLY A 21 0.76 1.21 0.42
N ALA A 22 1.89 0.51 0.31
CA ALA A 22 3.07 0.74 1.14
C ALA A 22 3.87 1.99 0.71
N GLY A 23 3.57 2.58 -0.45
CA GLY A 23 4.47 3.48 -1.16
C GLY A 23 5.71 2.74 -1.67
N GLN A 24 6.19 3.13 -2.84
CA GLN A 24 7.32 2.48 -3.51
C GLN A 24 8.37 3.52 -3.85
N CYS A 25 9.63 3.21 -3.58
CA CYS A 25 10.76 4.10 -3.75
C CYS A 25 11.83 3.44 -4.61
N LEU A 26 12.34 4.16 -5.60
CA LEU A 26 13.45 3.75 -6.45
C LEU A 26 14.54 4.82 -6.37
N SER A 27 15.72 4.42 -5.92
CA SER A 27 16.91 5.28 -5.91
C SER A 27 17.61 5.20 -7.27
N PHE A 28 18.08 6.34 -7.78
CA PHE A 28 18.85 6.44 -9.02
C PHE A 28 19.81 7.64 -8.94
N SER A 29 20.62 7.83 -9.98
CA SER A 29 21.54 8.98 -10.07
C SER A 29 21.30 9.75 -11.36
N ALA A 30 21.13 11.07 -11.28
CA ALA A 30 21.00 11.96 -12.43
C ALA A 30 21.80 13.25 -12.18
N LYS A 31 22.40 13.84 -13.23
CA LYS A 31 23.19 15.09 -13.12
C LYS A 31 24.30 15.01 -12.06
N GLY A 32 24.88 13.81 -11.87
CA GLY A 32 25.91 13.54 -10.86
C GLY A 32 25.41 13.57 -9.40
N GLN A 33 24.10 13.57 -9.17
CA GLN A 33 23.48 13.63 -7.84
C GLN A 33 22.58 12.42 -7.61
N GLN A 34 22.43 12.05 -6.34
CA GLN A 34 21.48 11.02 -5.93
C GLN A 34 20.05 11.55 -6.02
N ALA A 35 19.18 10.71 -6.54
CA ALA A 35 17.79 11.03 -6.81
C ALA A 35 16.88 9.90 -6.33
N GLU A 36 15.63 10.28 -6.05
CA GLU A 36 14.60 9.35 -5.59
C GLU A 36 13.35 9.52 -6.44
N LEU A 37 12.86 8.42 -7.00
CA LEU A 37 11.56 8.31 -7.65
C LEU A 37 10.62 7.57 -6.71
N THR A 38 9.50 8.18 -6.36
CA THR A 38 8.52 7.61 -5.44
C THR A 38 7.16 7.47 -6.09
N LEU A 39 6.53 6.30 -5.94
CA LEU A 39 5.12 6.06 -6.24
C LEU A 39 4.34 5.93 -4.94
N LEU A 40 3.22 6.63 -4.82
CA LEU A 40 2.37 6.66 -3.64
C LEU A 40 0.91 6.40 -4.04
N PRO A 41 0.10 5.84 -3.14
CA PRO A 41 -1.32 5.63 -3.44
C PRO A 41 -2.00 6.99 -3.65
N LEU A 42 -2.87 7.05 -4.67
CA LEU A 42 -3.76 8.18 -4.85
C LEU A 42 -5.05 7.88 -4.06
N ILE A 43 -5.28 8.65 -2.99
CA ILE A 43 -6.54 8.58 -2.25
C ILE A 43 -7.58 9.30 -3.12
N ALA A 44 -8.65 8.60 -3.47
CA ALA A 44 -9.70 9.01 -4.41
C ALA A 44 -9.93 10.53 -4.47
N SER A 45 -9.43 11.15 -5.54
CA SER A 45 -9.98 12.36 -6.14
C SER A 45 -10.49 11.96 -7.52
N ASP A 46 -11.58 12.58 -7.96
CA ASP A 46 -12.36 12.27 -9.16
C ASP A 46 -11.64 11.45 -10.24
N GLU A 47 -12.24 10.32 -10.62
CA GLU A 47 -11.74 9.28 -11.54
C GLU A 47 -11.26 9.77 -12.92
N THR A 48 -11.44 11.05 -13.23
CA THR A 48 -10.89 11.66 -14.44
C THR A 48 -9.36 11.75 -14.32
N PRO A 49 -8.60 11.13 -15.24
CA PRO A 49 -7.17 11.38 -15.31
C PRO A 49 -6.95 12.89 -15.43
N ALA A 50 -6.10 13.44 -14.56
CA ALA A 50 -5.70 14.84 -14.66
C ALA A 50 -5.21 15.12 -16.09
N LYS A 51 -5.40 16.35 -16.59
CA LYS A 51 -4.80 16.76 -17.88
C LYS A 51 -3.31 16.38 -17.86
N GLY A 52 -2.94 15.46 -18.73
CA GLY A 52 -1.62 14.85 -18.74
C GLY A 52 -1.18 14.50 -20.14
N VAL A 53 0.10 14.15 -20.26
CA VAL A 53 0.73 13.77 -21.51
C VAL A 53 0.81 12.25 -21.54
N TRP A 54 0.24 11.67 -22.59
CA TRP A 54 0.34 10.25 -22.85
C TRP A 54 1.69 9.94 -23.50
N LEU A 55 2.35 8.93 -22.96
CA LEU A 55 3.66 8.47 -23.37
C LEU A 55 3.60 6.96 -23.59
N ASN A 56 4.27 6.50 -24.64
CA ASN A 56 4.59 5.09 -24.81
C ASN A 56 5.95 4.81 -24.16
N THR A 57 6.05 3.70 -23.44
CA THR A 57 7.26 3.31 -22.68
C THR A 57 7.47 1.80 -22.76
N ALA A 58 8.64 1.31 -22.33
CA ALA A 58 8.92 -0.12 -22.26
C ALA A 58 7.94 -0.93 -21.40
N VAL A 59 7.29 -0.31 -20.42
CA VAL A 59 6.32 -0.98 -19.55
C VAL A 59 4.88 -0.90 -20.06
N GLY A 60 4.62 -0.07 -21.09
CA GLY A 60 3.30 0.22 -21.62
C GLY A 60 3.00 1.72 -21.68
N ALA A 61 1.73 2.05 -21.95
CA ALA A 61 1.29 3.44 -22.04
C ALA A 61 1.08 4.07 -20.66
N LEU A 62 1.68 5.24 -20.43
CA LEU A 62 1.58 6.02 -19.20
C LEU A 62 1.05 7.42 -19.50
N CYS A 63 0.17 7.95 -18.66
CA CYS A 63 -0.23 9.34 -18.67
C CYS A 63 0.38 10.05 -17.46
N LEU A 64 1.11 11.13 -17.69
CA LEU A 64 1.77 11.92 -16.64
C LEU A 64 1.20 13.33 -16.59
N SER A 65 0.78 13.79 -15.40
CA SER A 65 0.67 15.24 -15.15
C SER A 65 2.06 15.84 -15.03
N ASP A 66 2.21 17.11 -15.38
CA ASP A 66 3.49 17.84 -15.26
C ASP A 66 4.68 17.11 -15.90
N ALA A 67 4.41 16.39 -16.99
CA ALA A 67 5.33 15.43 -17.60
C ALA A 67 6.69 16.07 -17.95
N GLU A 68 6.69 17.30 -18.45
CA GLU A 68 7.92 18.03 -18.78
C GLU A 68 8.83 18.23 -17.56
N ALA A 69 8.27 18.71 -16.45
CA ALA A 69 9.02 18.94 -15.22
C ALA A 69 9.51 17.62 -14.60
N LEU A 70 8.65 16.61 -14.57
CA LEU A 70 8.99 15.30 -14.00
C LEU A 70 10.10 14.63 -14.80
N LEU A 71 9.95 14.51 -16.12
CA LEU A 71 10.91 13.83 -16.99
C LEU A 71 12.26 14.58 -17.05
N SER A 72 12.26 15.91 -16.91
CA SER A 72 13.49 16.72 -16.82
C SER A 72 14.37 16.43 -15.60
N LEU A 73 13.83 15.76 -14.57
CA LEU A 73 14.57 15.33 -13.38
C LEU A 73 15.04 13.87 -13.43
N LEU A 74 14.63 13.10 -14.45
CA LEU A 74 14.95 11.67 -14.56
C LEU A 74 16.27 11.38 -15.31
N GLY A 75 16.90 12.41 -15.86
CA GLY A 75 18.11 12.31 -16.66
C GLY A 75 18.98 13.55 -16.59
N ASP A 76 19.94 13.65 -17.50
CA ASP A 76 20.96 14.71 -17.50
C ASP A 76 20.52 15.97 -18.24
N ILE A 77 19.51 15.87 -19.10
CA ILE A 77 19.01 16.99 -19.90
C ILE A 77 17.56 17.34 -19.53
N PRO A 78 17.14 18.62 -19.66
CA PRO A 78 15.74 18.97 -19.58
C PRO A 78 14.96 18.40 -20.78
N LEU A 79 13.70 18.05 -20.56
CA LEU A 79 12.72 17.77 -21.60
C LEU A 79 11.95 19.07 -21.91
N THR A 80 11.56 19.27 -23.16
CA THR A 80 10.53 20.25 -23.56
C THR A 80 9.47 19.52 -24.36
N LEU A 81 8.21 19.76 -24.05
CA LEU A 81 7.06 19.27 -24.83
C LEU A 81 6.49 20.33 -25.76
N GLY A 82 6.96 21.58 -25.66
CA GLY A 82 6.56 22.67 -26.55
C GLY A 82 7.12 22.52 -27.97
N GLY A 83 6.29 22.80 -28.98
CA GLY A 83 6.67 22.76 -30.40
C GLY A 83 6.50 21.40 -31.08
N GLU A 84 6.83 21.33 -32.38
CA GLU A 84 6.82 20.08 -33.14
C GLU A 84 7.96 19.17 -32.67
N GLN A 85 7.60 18.07 -32.02
CA GLN A 85 8.57 17.10 -31.51
C GLN A 85 9.03 16.16 -32.63
N GLN A 86 10.31 16.22 -32.97
CA GLN A 86 10.91 15.34 -33.97
C GLN A 86 11.44 14.06 -33.33
N ALA A 87 11.42 12.94 -34.08
CA ALA A 87 11.83 11.64 -33.56
C ALA A 87 13.27 11.62 -32.99
N TRP A 88 14.20 12.38 -33.59
CA TRP A 88 15.58 12.47 -33.11
C TRP A 88 15.68 13.05 -31.70
N TYR A 89 14.78 13.97 -31.33
CA TYR A 89 14.80 14.62 -30.02
C TYR A 89 14.46 13.62 -28.91
N TRP A 90 13.46 12.76 -29.14
CA TRP A 90 13.13 11.68 -28.21
C TRP A 90 14.24 10.62 -28.13
N GLN A 91 14.90 10.29 -29.25
CA GLN A 91 16.07 9.41 -29.21
C GLN A 91 17.19 10.00 -28.35
N PHE A 92 17.49 11.29 -28.52
CA PHE A 92 18.49 11.98 -27.70
C PHE A 92 18.09 12.04 -26.23
N PHE A 93 16.82 12.35 -25.93
CA PHE A 93 16.29 12.33 -24.56
C PHE A 93 16.45 10.96 -23.90
N ASN A 94 16.08 9.88 -24.59
CA ASN A 94 16.22 8.51 -24.07
C ASN A 94 17.68 8.14 -23.77
N GLN A 95 18.64 8.57 -24.60
CA GLN A 95 20.07 8.36 -24.36
C GLN A 95 20.62 9.14 -23.16
N ARG A 96 19.87 10.13 -22.68
CA ARG A 96 20.24 11.02 -21.57
C ARG A 96 19.46 10.76 -20.29
N LEU A 97 18.55 9.78 -20.29
CA LEU A 97 17.95 9.27 -19.06
C LEU A 97 19.03 8.66 -18.17
N SER A 98 18.83 8.69 -16.85
CA SER A 98 19.72 7.92 -15.98
C SER A 98 19.65 6.43 -16.34
N PRO A 99 20.74 5.65 -16.18
CA PRO A 99 20.74 4.23 -16.54
C PRO A 99 19.59 3.44 -15.91
N THR A 100 19.34 3.64 -14.61
CA THR A 100 18.24 2.97 -13.89
C THR A 100 16.86 3.34 -14.45
N ILE A 101 16.65 4.59 -14.87
CA ILE A 101 15.39 5.01 -15.46
C ILE A 101 15.27 4.56 -16.91
N ALA A 102 16.38 4.55 -17.66
CA ALA A 102 16.42 4.06 -19.03
C ALA A 102 16.05 2.58 -19.07
N ASP A 103 16.63 1.75 -18.21
CA ASP A 103 16.28 0.32 -18.08
C ASP A 103 14.80 0.10 -17.73
N LEU A 104 14.19 1.05 -17.01
CA LEU A 104 12.81 0.97 -16.56
C LEU A 104 11.80 1.45 -17.62
N LEU A 105 12.07 2.55 -18.31
CA LEU A 105 11.07 3.28 -19.11
C LEU A 105 11.44 3.39 -20.59
N ALA A 106 12.73 3.35 -20.96
CA ALA A 106 13.14 3.65 -22.32
C ALA A 106 12.78 2.50 -23.29
N PRO A 107 12.31 2.80 -24.52
CA PRO A 107 12.16 4.15 -25.07
C PRO A 107 10.90 4.85 -24.56
N VAL A 108 11.04 6.10 -24.14
CA VAL A 108 9.94 7.04 -23.86
C VAL A 108 9.68 7.88 -25.10
N GLU A 109 8.45 7.87 -25.58
CA GLU A 109 8.01 8.64 -26.74
C GLU A 109 6.58 9.15 -26.54
N PRO A 110 6.15 10.22 -27.23
CA PRO A 110 4.82 10.76 -27.06
C PRO A 110 3.80 9.85 -27.74
N LEU A 111 2.70 9.58 -27.05
CA LEU A 111 1.58 8.81 -27.57
C LEU A 111 0.43 9.78 -27.91
N PRO A 112 0.13 10.06 -29.20
CA PRO A 112 -0.83 11.08 -29.59
C PRO A 112 -2.27 10.82 -29.12
N GLN A 113 -2.62 9.54 -28.96
CA GLN A 113 -3.97 9.11 -28.61
C GLN A 113 -4.01 8.62 -27.16
N ALA A 114 -4.97 9.12 -26.40
CA ALA A 114 -5.24 8.61 -25.06
C ALA A 114 -5.61 7.11 -25.10
N CYS A 115 -5.16 6.36 -24.09
CA CYS A 115 -5.58 4.98 -23.92
C CYS A 115 -7.09 4.94 -23.58
N ALA A 116 -7.85 4.10 -24.26
CA ALA A 116 -9.29 3.92 -24.03
C ALA A 116 -9.63 2.96 -22.88
N GLU A 117 -8.62 2.29 -22.32
CA GLU A 117 -8.79 1.27 -21.28
C GLU A 117 -8.95 1.89 -19.88
N LEU A 118 -9.45 1.09 -18.93
CA LEU A 118 -9.59 1.52 -17.54
C LEU A 118 -8.21 1.80 -16.95
N THR A 119 -8.00 3.02 -16.47
CA THR A 119 -6.73 3.42 -15.85
C THR A 119 -6.85 3.51 -14.34
N VAL A 120 -5.73 3.27 -13.66
CA VAL A 120 -5.54 3.48 -12.24
C VAL A 120 -4.54 4.60 -12.05
N GLY A 121 -4.86 5.53 -11.15
CA GLY A 121 -4.00 6.64 -10.79
C GLY A 121 -3.12 6.35 -9.58
N CYS A 122 -1.89 6.84 -9.59
CA CYS A 122 -1.03 6.95 -8.43
C CYS A 122 -0.35 8.33 -8.41
N ARG A 123 0.17 8.72 -7.25
CA ARG A 123 1.04 9.91 -7.16
C ARG A 123 2.45 9.48 -7.49
N ILE A 124 3.12 10.27 -8.31
CA ILE A 124 4.53 10.10 -8.66
C ILE A 124 5.31 11.33 -8.16
N GLN A 125 6.47 11.11 -7.58
CA GLN A 125 7.31 12.16 -7.03
C GLN A 125 8.75 11.91 -7.42
N VAL A 126 9.45 12.96 -7.84
CA VAL A 126 10.89 12.89 -8.09
C VAL A 126 11.57 13.93 -7.21
N ARG A 127 12.62 13.53 -6.50
CA ARG A 127 13.50 14.43 -5.75
C ARG A 127 14.92 14.28 -6.25
N LEU A 128 15.54 15.38 -6.63
CA LEU A 128 16.93 15.49 -7.09
C LEU A 128 17.59 16.68 -6.39
N ALA A 129 18.46 16.41 -5.41
CA ALA A 129 18.96 17.42 -4.46
C ALA A 129 17.83 18.30 -3.89
N ASP A 130 17.87 19.62 -4.14
CA ASP A 130 16.87 20.59 -3.65
C ASP A 130 15.66 20.73 -4.58
N GLN A 131 15.64 20.03 -5.72
CA GLN A 131 14.52 20.05 -6.67
C GLN A 131 13.57 18.91 -6.37
N GLN A 132 12.27 19.21 -6.38
CA GLN A 132 11.23 18.21 -6.20
C GLN A 132 10.04 18.49 -7.12
N VAL A 133 9.53 17.45 -7.76
CA VAL A 133 8.32 17.48 -8.57
C VAL A 133 7.33 16.47 -8.01
N HIS A 134 6.07 16.88 -7.90
CA HIS A 134 4.94 16.03 -7.56
C HIS A 134 3.97 16.04 -8.72
N ALA A 135 3.57 14.86 -9.17
CA ALA A 135 2.65 14.69 -10.27
C ALA A 135 1.75 13.47 -10.05
N HIS A 136 0.87 13.22 -11.02
CA HIS A 136 0.03 12.05 -11.10
C HIS A 136 0.45 11.18 -12.30
N LEU A 137 0.44 9.87 -12.09
CA LEU A 137 0.65 8.87 -13.13
C LEU A 137 -0.62 8.04 -13.24
N HIS A 138 -1.15 7.91 -14.45
CA HIS A 138 -2.25 7.02 -14.78
C HIS A 138 -1.82 6.00 -15.82
N ALA A 139 -2.15 4.74 -15.62
CA ALA A 139 -1.92 3.68 -16.59
C ALA A 139 -2.87 2.52 -16.37
N THR A 140 -2.85 1.53 -17.25
CA THR A 140 -3.60 0.29 -17.02
C THR A 140 -3.03 -0.45 -15.80
N PRO A 141 -3.85 -1.24 -15.08
CA PRO A 141 -3.35 -2.01 -13.94
C PRO A 141 -2.19 -2.95 -14.30
N GLU A 142 -2.19 -3.52 -15.52
CA GLU A 142 -1.13 -4.36 -16.07
C GLU A 142 0.18 -3.57 -16.22
N THR A 143 0.09 -2.36 -16.79
CA THR A 143 1.23 -1.47 -17.00
C THR A 143 1.85 -1.06 -15.66
N LEU A 144 1.02 -0.69 -14.67
CA LEU A 144 1.49 -0.36 -13.32
C LEU A 144 2.18 -1.55 -12.63
N LEU A 145 1.62 -2.76 -12.75
CA LEU A 145 2.27 -3.95 -12.19
C LEU A 145 3.58 -4.28 -12.89
N THR A 146 3.68 -4.02 -14.18
CA THR A 146 4.92 -4.20 -14.94
C THR A 146 5.96 -3.21 -14.44
N LEU A 147 5.62 -1.91 -14.37
CA LEU A 147 6.47 -0.86 -13.80
C LEU A 147 7.00 -1.22 -12.41
N LEU A 148 6.12 -1.67 -11.52
CA LEU A 148 6.46 -2.04 -10.13
C LEU A 148 7.32 -3.30 -10.02
N ARG A 149 7.41 -4.12 -11.07
CA ARG A 149 8.23 -5.36 -11.09
C ARG A 149 9.51 -5.24 -11.89
N SER A 150 9.61 -4.24 -12.77
CA SER A 150 10.76 -4.06 -13.67
C SER A 150 11.99 -3.43 -13.00
N ALA A 151 11.89 -3.00 -11.73
CA ALA A 151 13.01 -2.43 -10.99
C ALA A 151 13.00 -2.86 -9.52
N ALA A 152 14.12 -2.63 -8.84
CA ALA A 152 14.30 -2.90 -7.41
C ALA A 152 13.62 -1.83 -6.54
N TRP A 153 12.31 -1.70 -6.66
CA TRP A 153 11.51 -0.82 -5.81
C TRP A 153 11.58 -1.27 -4.34
N GLN A 154 11.67 -0.30 -3.44
CA GLN A 154 11.65 -0.51 -2.00
C GLN A 154 10.35 0.05 -1.41
N ALA A 155 9.63 -0.78 -0.66
CA ALA A 155 8.45 -0.34 0.06
C ALA A 155 8.81 0.72 1.11
N ARG A 156 8.01 1.79 1.23
CA ARG A 156 8.22 2.81 2.27
C ARG A 156 7.68 2.31 3.60
N LEU A 157 8.52 1.57 4.31
CA LEU A 157 8.24 1.21 5.70
C LEU A 157 8.50 2.42 6.59
N LYS A 158 7.43 3.03 7.09
CA LYS A 158 7.53 4.00 8.19
C LYS A 158 7.29 3.24 9.50
N PRO A 159 8.14 3.40 10.54
CA PRO A 159 7.80 2.88 11.85
C PRO A 159 6.45 3.46 12.26
N LEU A 160 5.60 2.57 12.77
CA LEU A 160 4.34 2.98 13.37
C LEU A 160 4.67 3.88 14.56
N ASP A 161 3.95 4.99 14.71
CA ASP A 161 4.08 5.83 15.91
C ASP A 161 3.75 4.98 17.13
N GLU A 162 4.67 4.91 18.11
CA GLU A 162 4.49 4.15 19.35
C GLU A 162 3.26 4.61 20.15
N ARG A 163 2.76 5.81 19.87
CA ARG A 163 1.51 6.34 20.45
C ARG A 163 0.26 5.70 19.85
N TRP A 164 0.36 4.99 18.72
CA TRP A 164 -0.80 4.32 18.13
C TRP A 164 -1.13 3.05 18.90
N SER A 165 -2.05 3.15 19.85
CA SER A 165 -2.52 2.03 20.64
C SER A 165 -3.45 1.14 19.81
N ILE A 166 -3.10 -0.15 19.69
CA ILE A 166 -4.02 -1.18 19.20
C ILE A 166 -4.69 -1.81 20.41
N SER A 167 -5.99 -1.59 20.57
CA SER A 167 -6.80 -2.25 21.60
C SER A 167 -7.51 -3.47 21.02
N THR A 168 -7.36 -4.62 21.68
CA THR A 168 -8.12 -5.83 21.37
C THR A 168 -8.84 -6.28 22.64
N PRO A 169 -10.13 -6.66 22.56
CA PRO A 169 -10.82 -7.17 23.72
C PRO A 169 -10.19 -8.48 24.19
N LEU A 170 -9.91 -8.60 25.49
CA LEU A 170 -9.53 -9.85 26.11
C LEU A 170 -10.80 -10.67 26.40
N ILE A 171 -11.07 -11.67 25.56
CA ILE A 171 -12.21 -12.57 25.75
C ILE A 171 -11.85 -13.60 26.83
N LEU A 172 -12.51 -13.52 27.99
CA LEU A 172 -12.29 -14.45 29.10
C LEU A 172 -13.04 -15.78 28.91
N GLY A 173 -14.15 -15.75 28.18
CA GLY A 173 -14.97 -16.91 27.93
C GLY A 173 -16.25 -16.58 27.18
N GLU A 174 -16.96 -17.63 26.81
CA GLU A 174 -18.22 -17.56 26.08
C GLU A 174 -19.32 -18.28 26.87
N LEU A 175 -20.53 -17.73 26.83
CA LEU A 175 -21.73 -18.34 27.40
C LEU A 175 -22.96 -17.92 26.58
N SER A 176 -23.99 -18.74 26.68
CA SER A 176 -25.28 -18.49 26.04
C SER A 176 -26.31 -18.11 27.10
N LEU A 177 -26.95 -16.97 26.92
CA LEU A 177 -28.09 -16.54 27.72
C LEU A 177 -29.34 -16.49 26.86
N THR A 178 -30.49 -16.80 27.44
CA THR A 178 -31.77 -16.43 26.85
C THR A 178 -31.92 -14.91 26.87
N LEU A 179 -32.78 -14.36 25.99
CA LEU A 179 -33.06 -12.92 26.00
C LEU A 179 -33.60 -12.43 27.35
N GLU A 180 -34.37 -13.27 28.04
CA GLU A 180 -34.89 -12.98 29.38
C GLU A 180 -33.77 -12.91 30.43
N GLN A 181 -32.84 -13.88 30.42
CA GLN A 181 -31.67 -13.86 31.30
C GLN A 181 -30.78 -12.66 31.04
N LEU A 182 -30.54 -12.34 29.77
CA LEU A 182 -29.74 -11.17 29.40
C LEU A 182 -30.40 -9.87 29.87
N ALA A 183 -31.73 -9.76 29.76
CA ALA A 183 -32.49 -8.59 30.24
C ALA A 183 -32.58 -8.51 31.77
N SER A 184 -32.47 -9.64 32.47
CA SER A 184 -32.53 -9.69 33.93
C SER A 184 -31.18 -9.37 34.61
N LEU A 185 -30.06 -9.33 33.87
CA LEU A 185 -28.74 -9.04 34.43
C LEU A 185 -28.68 -7.71 35.17
N ARG A 186 -27.98 -7.69 36.31
CA ARG A 186 -27.73 -6.53 37.16
C ARG A 186 -26.23 -6.41 37.50
N PRO A 187 -25.73 -5.20 37.78
CA PRO A 187 -24.38 -5.04 38.33
C PRO A 187 -24.21 -5.87 39.60
N GLY A 188 -23.17 -6.71 39.65
CA GLY A 188 -22.91 -7.64 40.76
C GLY A 188 -23.29 -9.09 40.46
N ASP A 189 -24.04 -9.36 39.38
CA ASP A 189 -24.28 -10.72 38.93
C ASP A 189 -22.98 -11.41 38.50
N VAL A 190 -22.84 -12.68 38.86
CA VAL A 190 -21.69 -13.51 38.49
C VAL A 190 -22.09 -14.38 37.29
N LEU A 191 -21.37 -14.21 36.19
CA LEU A 191 -21.52 -15.03 35.01
C LEU A 191 -20.41 -16.08 34.98
N LEU A 192 -20.79 -17.35 34.78
CA LEU A 192 -19.85 -18.44 34.57
C LEU A 192 -19.83 -18.79 33.08
N PRO A 193 -18.71 -18.54 32.36
CA PRO A 193 -18.58 -18.95 30.98
C PRO A 193 -18.69 -20.47 30.83
N ALA A 194 -19.49 -20.94 29.86
CA ALA A 194 -19.54 -22.36 29.51
C ALA A 194 -18.25 -22.81 28.83
N ASN A 195 -17.63 -21.91 28.05
CA ASN A 195 -16.32 -22.09 27.45
C ASN A 195 -15.35 -21.05 28.02
N CYS A 196 -14.61 -21.41 29.07
CA CYS A 196 -13.59 -20.54 29.65
C CYS A 196 -12.34 -20.55 28.76
N LYS A 197 -11.86 -19.36 28.38
CA LYS A 197 -10.59 -19.20 27.64
C LYS A 197 -9.39 -19.05 28.58
N PHE A 198 -9.65 -18.72 29.84
CA PHE A 198 -8.67 -18.61 30.90
C PHE A 198 -9.12 -19.40 32.12
N ASP A 199 -8.17 -20.01 32.82
CA ASP A 199 -8.37 -20.66 34.10
C ASP A 199 -8.25 -19.65 35.26
N SER A 200 -8.53 -20.14 36.46
CA SER A 200 -8.42 -19.33 37.70
C SER A 200 -6.99 -18.97 38.09
N ALA A 201 -5.98 -19.59 37.47
CA ALA A 201 -4.57 -19.26 37.63
C ALA A 201 -4.08 -18.23 36.60
N GLY A 202 -4.97 -17.74 35.73
CA GLY A 202 -4.64 -16.76 34.70
C GLY A 202 -4.04 -17.35 33.43
N GLN A 203 -3.97 -18.68 33.30
CA GLN A 203 -3.47 -19.34 32.09
C GLN A 203 -4.61 -19.54 31.11
N GLY A 204 -4.34 -19.32 29.82
CA GLY A 204 -5.38 -19.41 28.82
C GLY A 204 -4.88 -19.21 27.41
N PHE A 205 -5.82 -18.94 26.51
CA PHE A 205 -5.55 -18.73 25.09
C PHE A 205 -6.13 -17.39 24.63
N LEU A 206 -5.33 -16.65 23.87
CA LEU A 206 -5.75 -15.42 23.23
C LEU A 206 -5.65 -15.53 21.71
N THR A 207 -6.74 -15.20 21.03
CA THR A 207 -6.73 -15.04 19.58
C THR A 207 -6.32 -13.62 19.20
N LEU A 208 -5.17 -13.46 18.56
CA LEU A 208 -4.66 -12.19 18.03
C LEU A 208 -4.39 -12.32 16.54
N ALA A 209 -4.94 -11.41 15.73
CA ALA A 209 -4.72 -11.38 14.28
C ALA A 209 -4.95 -12.75 13.59
N GLY A 210 -5.95 -13.51 14.06
CA GLY A 210 -6.29 -14.84 13.52
C GLY A 210 -5.37 -15.97 13.98
N ARG A 211 -4.48 -15.72 14.95
CA ARG A 211 -3.56 -16.72 15.52
C ARG A 211 -3.86 -16.94 16.99
N GLN A 212 -3.73 -18.18 17.45
CA GLN A 212 -3.94 -18.54 18.85
C GLN A 212 -2.62 -18.51 19.61
N TRP A 213 -2.61 -17.85 20.77
CA TRP A 213 -1.44 -17.69 21.61
C TRP A 213 -1.73 -18.25 23.00
N ALA A 214 -0.82 -19.08 23.51
CA ALA A 214 -0.82 -19.42 24.93
C ALA A 214 -0.45 -18.18 25.74
N ALA A 215 -1.35 -17.79 26.63
CA ALA A 215 -1.28 -16.55 27.39
C ALA A 215 -1.34 -16.82 28.89
N GLN A 216 -0.62 -16.01 29.65
CA GLN A 216 -0.68 -15.99 31.11
C GLN A 216 -0.94 -14.57 31.58
N THR A 217 -1.92 -14.37 32.44
CA THR A 217 -2.15 -13.10 33.10
C THR A 217 -1.32 -13.00 34.38
N ASP A 218 -0.82 -11.80 34.65
CA ASP A 218 -0.18 -11.44 35.91
C ASP A 218 -0.77 -10.10 36.37
N SER A 219 -0.80 -9.85 37.68
CA SER A 219 -1.28 -8.59 38.24
C SER A 219 -0.11 -7.83 38.84
N GLN A 220 0.21 -6.66 38.27
CA GLN A 220 1.28 -5.80 38.76
C GLN A 220 0.74 -4.38 38.93
N ASP A 221 0.90 -3.79 40.11
CA ASP A 221 0.53 -2.38 40.40
C ASP A 221 -0.89 -1.99 39.93
N GLN A 222 -1.89 -2.85 40.18
CA GLN A 222 -3.29 -2.69 39.75
C GLN A 222 -3.54 -2.79 38.23
N HIS A 223 -2.53 -3.12 37.45
CA HIS A 223 -2.65 -3.45 36.04
C HIS A 223 -2.64 -4.96 35.81
N LEU A 224 -3.57 -5.43 34.98
CA LEU A 224 -3.52 -6.79 34.46
C LEU A 224 -2.52 -6.81 33.30
N LEU A 225 -1.41 -7.51 33.48
CA LEU A 225 -0.44 -7.79 32.44
C LEU A 225 -0.79 -9.11 31.77
N LEU A 226 -0.65 -9.15 30.45
CA LEU A 226 -0.81 -10.37 29.67
C LEU A 226 0.52 -10.73 29.03
N ARG A 227 1.04 -11.91 29.35
CA ARG A 227 2.24 -12.47 28.75
C ARG A 227 1.86 -13.50 27.71
N LEU A 228 2.29 -13.29 26.47
CA LEU A 228 2.18 -14.26 25.38
C LEU A 228 3.47 -15.10 25.35
N SER A 229 3.33 -16.42 25.31
CA SER A 229 4.49 -17.33 25.37
C SER A 229 4.84 -17.92 24.00
N HIS A 230 3.90 -18.57 23.34
CA HIS A 230 4.08 -19.19 22.03
C HIS A 230 2.77 -19.24 21.24
N GLU A 231 2.88 -19.30 19.91
CA GLU A 231 1.76 -19.50 18.99
C GLU A 231 1.38 -20.98 18.99
N GLU A 232 0.13 -21.28 19.34
CA GLU A 232 -0.43 -22.62 19.19
C GLU A 232 -0.88 -22.81 17.74
N HIS A 233 -0.30 -23.81 17.09
CA HIS A 233 -0.75 -24.26 15.79
C HIS A 233 -1.99 -25.12 16.03
N SER A 234 -3.18 -24.57 15.79
CA SER A 234 -4.38 -25.40 15.70
C SER A 234 -4.13 -26.41 14.58
N HIS A 235 -3.85 -27.66 14.96
CA HIS A 235 -3.87 -28.78 14.02
C HIS A 235 -5.28 -28.82 13.43
N HIS A 236 -5.43 -28.31 12.20
CA HIS A 236 -6.57 -28.61 11.36
C HIS A 236 -6.51 -30.10 11.01
N GLU A 237 -6.99 -30.96 11.92
CA GLU A 237 -7.45 -32.29 11.54
C GLU A 237 -8.84 -32.13 10.90
N TYR A 238 -8.82 -32.27 9.56
CA TYR A 238 -9.89 -32.63 8.61
C TYR A 238 -11.37 -32.45 9.01
#